data_AF-A0A425WME3-F1
#
_entry.id   AF-A0A425WME3-F1
#
_cell.length_a   1.000
_cell.length_b   1.000
_cell.length_c   1.000
_cell.angle_alpha   90.00
_cell.angle_beta   90.00
_cell.angle_gamma   90.00
#
_symmetry.space_group_name_H-M   'P 1'
#
loop_
_entity.id
_entity.type
_entity.pdbx_description
1 polymer ?
#
loop_
_entity_poly.entity_id
_entity_poly.type
_entity_poly.pdbx_seq_one_letter_code
_entity_poly.pdbx_strand_id
1 'polypeptide(L)'
;MMLEIILDTLRETSVVGNPEDGNPGINPHIRKLLDTLGDEELSAVEIMRRLGLSHRPTFRKNYLNPALEQGYVEMSIPDKSNSQNQKCKKR
;
A
#
# COMPACT_ATOMS: atom_id res chain seq x y z
N MET A 1 15.79 -24.62 3.80
CA MET A 1 16.82 -24.21 2.82
C MET A 1 16.88 -22.68 2.82
N MET A 2 18.06 -22.14 2.53
CA MET A 2 18.61 -20.83 2.92
C MET A 2 18.09 -19.63 2.10
N LEU A 3 16.79 -19.57 1.75
CA LEU A 3 16.24 -18.50 0.89
C LEU A 3 15.19 -17.59 1.57
N GLU A 4 14.74 -17.90 2.78
CA GLU A 4 13.75 -17.08 3.49
C GLU A 4 14.40 -16.00 4.39
N ILE A 5 15.68 -16.16 4.74
CA ILE A 5 16.37 -15.28 5.69
C ILE A 5 16.98 -14.04 5.00
N ILE A 6 17.31 -14.13 3.70
CA ILE A 6 17.90 -13.00 2.94
C ILE A 6 16.81 -12.01 2.49
N LEU A 7 15.54 -12.42 2.48
CA LEU A 7 14.43 -11.54 2.11
C LEU A 7 13.93 -10.68 3.29
N ASP A 8 14.28 -11.06 4.52
CA ASP A 8 14.01 -10.27 5.73
C ASP A 8 14.93 -9.04 5.84
N THR A 9 16.12 -9.10 5.22
CA THR A 9 17.15 -8.06 5.33
C THR A 9 17.01 -6.91 4.33
N LEU A 10 16.18 -7.05 3.28
CA LEU A 10 16.16 -6.11 2.14
C LEU A 10 14.88 -5.28 2.00
N ARG A 11 14.05 -5.14 3.04
CA ARG A 11 12.94 -4.17 2.99
C ARG A 11 12.80 -3.22 4.18
N GLU A 12 13.91 -2.93 4.84
CA GLU A 12 14.21 -1.59 5.37
C GLU A 12 14.59 -0.63 4.23
N THR A 13 13.84 -0.63 3.13
CA THR A 13 13.95 0.44 2.13
C THR A 13 13.34 1.70 2.72
N SER A 14 14.20 2.46 3.40
CA SER A 14 14.16 3.91 3.52
C SER A 14 12.74 4.49 3.44
N VAL A 15 11.99 4.40 4.54
CA VAL A 15 11.07 5.48 4.86
C VAL A 15 11.95 6.62 5.37
N VAL A 16 12.63 7.32 4.46
CA VAL A 16 12.96 8.73 4.65
C VAL A 16 11.66 9.51 4.40
N GLY A 17 10.69 9.27 5.27
CA GLY A 17 9.54 10.15 5.40
C GLY A 17 10.00 11.30 6.28
N ASN A 18 10.49 12.36 5.66
CA ASN A 18 10.75 13.61 6.36
C ASN A 18 9.41 14.01 7.04
N PRO A 19 9.32 14.10 8.38
CA PRO A 19 8.04 14.26 9.10
C PRO A 19 7.40 15.65 8.95
N GLU A 20 7.85 16.48 8.02
CA GLU A 20 7.60 17.92 7.98
C GLU A 20 6.59 18.38 6.94
N ASP A 21 5.91 17.46 6.23
CA ASP A 21 4.81 17.84 5.35
C ASP A 21 3.43 17.40 5.91
N GLY A 22 2.82 18.29 6.69
CA GLY A 22 1.41 18.67 6.48
C GLY A 22 0.26 17.90 7.15
N ASN A 23 0.40 16.73 7.77
CA ASN A 23 -0.69 16.11 8.55
C ASN A 23 -0.15 15.22 9.69
N PRO A 24 -0.16 15.67 10.96
CA PRO A 24 0.46 14.98 12.10
C PRO A 24 -0.23 13.68 12.56
N GLY A 25 -1.05 13.03 11.72
CA GLY A 25 -1.80 11.82 12.07
C GLY A 25 -1.84 10.72 11.00
N ILE A 26 -1.26 10.94 9.81
CA ILE A 26 -1.34 9.96 8.72
C ILE A 26 -0.13 9.03 8.76
N ASN A 27 -0.39 7.72 8.80
CA ASN A 27 0.67 6.71 8.77
C ASN A 27 1.52 6.86 7.49
N PRO A 28 2.86 6.87 7.56
CA PRO A 28 3.73 7.05 6.40
C PRO A 28 3.49 6.01 5.29
N HIS A 29 3.03 4.80 5.63
CA HIS A 29 2.66 3.78 4.65
C HIS A 29 1.41 4.16 3.86
N ILE A 30 0.40 4.75 4.53
CA ILE A 30 -0.81 5.26 3.87
C ILE A 30 -0.43 6.41 2.94
N ARG A 31 0.44 7.33 3.39
CA ARG A 31 0.92 8.43 2.54
C ARG A 31 1.59 7.92 1.27
N LYS A 32 2.52 6.96 1.38
CA LYS A 32 3.17 6.33 0.21
C LYS A 32 2.17 5.63 -0.71
N LEU A 33 1.16 4.98 -0.14
CA LEU A 33 0.08 4.37 -0.91
C LEU A 33 -0.67 5.42 -1.73
N LEU A 34 -1.07 6.52 -1.10
CA LEU A 34 -1.83 7.60 -1.75
C LEU A 34 -1.02 8.31 -2.84
N ASP A 35 0.26 8.56 -2.58
CA ASP A 35 1.19 9.10 -3.56
C ASP A 35 1.34 8.18 -4.78
N THR A 36 1.42 6.86 -4.55
CA THR A 36 1.50 5.86 -5.62
C THR A 36 0.23 5.75 -6.46
N LEU A 37 -0.93 5.88 -5.81
CA LEU A 37 -2.24 5.90 -6.49
C LEU A 37 -2.41 7.16 -7.33
N GLY A 38 -1.99 8.32 -6.81
CA GLY A 38 -2.26 9.60 -7.46
C GLY A 38 -3.75 9.81 -7.69
N ASP A 39 -4.13 10.03 -8.94
CA ASP A 39 -5.52 10.15 -9.42
C ASP A 39 -5.99 8.90 -10.20
N GLU A 40 -5.17 7.85 -10.25
CA GLU A 40 -5.45 6.64 -11.04
C GLU A 40 -6.14 5.55 -10.20
N GLU A 41 -6.94 4.71 -10.87
CA GLU A 41 -7.47 3.48 -10.29
C GLU A 41 -6.53 2.30 -10.55
N LEU A 42 -5.79 1.87 -9.53
CA LEU A 42 -4.78 0.83 -9.66
C LEU A 42 -5.21 -0.47 -8.96
N SER A 43 -4.85 -1.60 -9.55
CA SER A 43 -4.98 -2.90 -8.88
C SER A 43 -3.90 -3.07 -7.80
N ALA A 44 -4.18 -3.88 -6.78
CA ALA A 44 -3.23 -4.19 -5.70
C ALA A 44 -1.85 -4.61 -6.21
N VAL A 45 -1.80 -5.36 -7.31
CA VAL A 45 -0.55 -5.82 -7.93
C VAL A 45 0.26 -4.65 -8.53
N GLU A 46 -0.40 -3.70 -9.19
CA GLU A 46 0.25 -2.53 -9.78
C GLU A 46 0.78 -1.60 -8.69
N ILE A 47 -0.01 -1.37 -7.65
CA ILE A 47 0.39 -0.59 -6.47
C ILE A 47 1.61 -1.23 -5.82
N MET A 48 1.57 -2.54 -5.59
CA MET A 48 2.70 -3.30 -5.05
C MET A 48 3.94 -3.18 -5.94
N ARG A 49 3.78 -3.27 -7.26
CA ARG A 49 4.89 -3.12 -8.21
C ARG A 49 5.52 -1.72 -8.14
N ARG A 50 4.70 -0.66 -8.15
CA ARG A 50 5.16 0.73 -8.03
C ARG A 50 5.85 1.01 -6.68
N LEU A 51 5.34 0.42 -5.60
CA LEU A 51 5.93 0.51 -4.27
C LEU A 51 7.18 -0.40 -4.09
N GLY A 52 7.47 -1.31 -5.03
CA GLY A 52 8.55 -2.29 -4.89
C GLY A 52 8.27 -3.39 -3.85
N LEU A 53 6.99 -3.72 -3.62
CA LEU A 53 6.57 -4.75 -2.69
C LEU A 53 6.24 -6.05 -3.42
N SER A 54 6.77 -7.17 -2.95
CA SER A 54 6.39 -8.49 -3.47
C SER A 54 5.47 -9.26 -2.52
N HIS A 55 5.49 -8.92 -1.22
CA HIS A 55 4.72 -9.62 -0.20
C HIS A 55 3.32 -9.03 0.00
N ARG A 56 2.32 -9.70 -0.57
CA ARG A 56 0.91 -9.28 -0.59
C ARG A 56 0.24 -9.15 0.80
N PRO A 57 0.46 -10.05 1.78
CA PRO A 57 -0.16 -9.87 3.10
C PRO A 57 0.44 -8.68 3.86
N THR A 58 1.75 -8.40 3.74
CA THR A 58 2.36 -7.19 4.30
C THR A 58 1.79 -5.93 3.66
N PHE A 59 1.61 -5.93 2.33
CA PHE A 59 0.96 -4.82 1.63
C PHE A 59 -0.45 -4.56 2.17
N ARG A 60 -1.27 -5.61 2.31
CA ARG A 60 -2.62 -5.48 2.86
C ARG A 60 -2.62 -4.95 4.29
N LYS A 61 -1.80 -5.53 5.18
CA LYS A 61 -1.76 -5.17 6.60
C LYS A 61 -1.26 -3.75 6.85
N ASN A 62 -0.21 -3.32 6.15
CA ASN A 62 0.49 -2.06 6.47
C ASN A 62 0.08 -0.89 5.58
N TYR A 63 -0.47 -1.14 4.39
CA TYR A 63 -0.81 -0.10 3.41
C TYR A 63 -2.32 -0.06 3.15
N LEU A 64 -2.88 -1.13 2.58
CA LEU A 64 -4.23 -1.11 2.03
C LEU A 64 -5.32 -1.08 3.12
N ASN A 65 -5.30 -2.02 4.06
CA ASN A 65 -6.31 -2.10 5.13
C ASN A 65 -6.38 -0.82 5.97
N PRO A 66 -5.27 -0.27 6.52
CA PRO A 66 -5.36 0.93 7.33
C PRO A 66 -5.82 2.15 6.51
N ALA A 67 -5.54 2.20 5.20
CA ALA A 67 -6.06 3.25 4.33
C ALA A 67 -7.57 3.12 4.07
N LEU A 68 -8.08 1.90 3.93
CA LEU A 68 -9.51 1.61 3.80
C LEU A 68 -10.27 1.91 5.09
N GLU A 69 -9.72 1.49 6.24
CA GLU A 69 -10.32 1.71 7.57
C GLU A 69 -10.42 3.20 7.90
N GLN A 70 -9.43 4.00 7.48
CA GLN A 70 -9.45 5.45 7.62
C GLN A 70 -10.18 6.18 6.48
N GLY A 71 -10.65 5.44 5.46
CA GLY A 71 -11.42 5.99 4.35
C GLY A 71 -10.63 6.86 3.38
N TYR A 72 -9.30 6.73 3.32
CA TYR A 72 -8.45 7.45 2.36
C TYR A 72 -8.50 6.86 0.95
N VAL A 73 -8.85 5.57 0.85
CA VAL A 73 -9.00 4.86 -0.41
C VAL A 73 -10.29 4.08 -0.41
N GLU A 74 -10.81 3.79 -1.59
CA GLU A 74 -11.99 2.95 -1.78
C GLU A 74 -11.73 1.86 -2.82
N MET A 75 -12.56 0.83 -2.76
CA MET A 75 -12.54 -0.34 -3.61
C MET A 75 -13.64 -0.22 -4.66
N SER A 76 -13.33 -0.29 -5.96
CA SER A 76 -14.34 -0.09 -7.02
C SER A 76 -15.40 -1.20 -7.05
N ILE A 77 -15.13 -2.40 -6.52
CA ILE A 77 -16.09 -3.49 -6.38
C ILE A 77 -16.20 -3.86 -4.89
N PRO A 78 -17.10 -3.22 -4.12
CA PRO A 78 -17.21 -3.47 -2.68
C PRO A 78 -17.77 -4.87 -2.36
N ASP A 79 -18.58 -5.44 -3.25
CA ASP A 79 -19.24 -6.75 -3.07
C ASP A 79 -18.26 -7.94 -3.11
N LYS A 80 -17.10 -7.79 -3.78
CA LYS A 80 -16.13 -8.88 -3.98
C LYS A 80 -14.70 -8.47 -3.67
N SER A 81 -14.35 -8.50 -2.38
CA SER A 81 -12.99 -8.20 -1.87
C SER A 81 -11.85 -9.04 -2.48
N ASN A 82 -12.14 -10.21 -3.09
CA ASN A 82 -11.15 -11.07 -3.75
C ASN A 82 -11.29 -11.11 -5.28
N SER A 83 -12.00 -10.17 -5.89
CA SER A 83 -12.09 -10.10 -7.35
C SER A 83 -10.72 -9.86 -7.97
N GLN A 84 -10.38 -10.60 -9.04
CA GLN A 84 -9.15 -10.37 -9.79
C GLN A 84 -9.12 -8.99 -10.44
N ASN A 85 -10.30 -8.45 -10.77
CA ASN A 85 -10.46 -7.12 -11.37
C ASN A 85 -10.65 -6.01 -10.32
N GLN A 86 -10.32 -6.28 -9.05
CA GLN A 86 -10.40 -5.27 -8.01
C GLN A 86 -9.42 -4.13 -8.31
N LYS A 87 -9.95 -2.91 -8.30
CA LYS A 87 -9.15 -1.67 -8.34
C LYS A 87 -9.36 -0.89 -7.06
N CYS A 88 -8.33 -0.14 -6.71
CA CYS A 88 -8.29 0.75 -5.57
C CYS A 88 -8.01 2.16 -6.10
N LYS A 89 -8.77 3.12 -5.61
CA LYS A 89 -8.63 4.54 -5.95
C LYS A 89 -8.64 5.38 -4.69
N LYS A 90 -8.04 6.57 -4.79
CA LYS A 90 -8.06 7.54 -3.71
C LYS A 90 -9.48 8.11 -3.58
N ARG A 91 -9.93 8.35 -2.35
CA ARG A 91 -11.20 9.01 -2.06
C ARG A 91 -11.03 10.53 -2.04
#